data_AF-A0A411YBA4-F1
#
_entry.id   AF-A0A411YBA4-F1
#
_cell.length_a   1.000
_cell.length_b   1.000
_cell.length_c   1.000
_cell.angle_alpha   90.00
_cell.angle_beta   90.00
_cell.angle_gamma   90.00
#
_symmetry.space_group_name_H-M   'P 1'
#
loop_
_entity.id
_entity.type
_entity.pdbx_description
1 polymer ?
#
loop_
_entity_poly.entity_id
_entity_poly.type
_entity_poly.pdbx_seq_one_letter_code
_entity_poly.pdbx_strand_id
1 'polypeptide(L)' 'MDVVQEATLTLGQAARRLGTSVDEVLRLVYEGTLPAVPERATGRLLVDSADVERLRDRSS' A
#
# COMPACT_ATOMS: atom_id res chain seq x y z
N MET A 1 6.01 -6.81 24.03
CA MET A 1 4.87 -6.33 23.23
C MET A 1 5.48 -5.50 22.13
N ASP A 2 5.94 -6.19 21.09
CA ASP A 2 6.60 -5.57 19.95
C ASP A 2 5.61 -4.66 19.26
N VAL A 3 5.85 -3.35 19.39
CA VAL A 3 5.17 -2.33 18.63
C VAL A 3 5.63 -2.56 17.20
N VAL A 4 4.85 -3.32 16.44
CA VAL A 4 5.08 -3.53 15.01
C VAL A 4 5.10 -2.14 14.39
N GLN A 5 6.27 -1.65 14.02
CA GLN A 5 6.36 -0.46 13.18
C GLN A 5 5.54 -0.78 11.94
N GLU A 6 4.41 -0.08 11.77
CA GLU A 6 3.61 -0.10 10.54
C GLU A 6 4.53 0.38 9.42
N ALA A 7 5.16 -0.58 8.73
CA ALA A 7 6.06 -0.27 7.65
C ALA A 7 5.21 0.28 6.50
N THR A 8 5.35 1.56 6.21
CA THR A 8 4.71 2.18 5.05
C THR A 8 5.48 1.80 3.79
N LEU A 9 4.75 1.55 2.71
CA LEU A 9 5.28 1.14 1.42
C LEU A 9 4.97 2.21 0.37
N THR A 10 5.92 2.45 -0.52
CA THR A 10 5.63 3.16 -1.77
C THR A 10 4.69 2.31 -2.65
N LEU A 11 3.98 2.95 -3.57
CA LEU A 11 3.11 2.25 -4.53
C LEU A 11 3.87 1.15 -5.31
N GLY A 12 5.14 1.39 -5.66
CA GLY A 12 5.99 0.39 -6.33
C GLY A 12 6.28 -0.85 -5.47
N GLN A 13 6.48 -0.66 -4.17
CA GLN A 13 6.68 -1.78 -3.24
C GLN A 13 5.37 -2.54 -3.02
N ALA A 14 4.24 -1.83 -2.91
CA ALA A 14 2.93 -2.45 -2.78
C ALA A 14 2.57 -3.29 -4.03
N ALA A 15 2.85 -2.77 -5.22
CA ALA A 15 2.61 -3.46 -6.50
C ALA A 15 3.36 -4.80 -6.57
N ARG A 16 4.65 -4.80 -6.20
CA ARG A 16 5.45 -6.03 -6.11
C ARG A 16 4.89 -7.04 -5.12
N ARG A 17 4.32 -6.57 -4.01
CA ARG A 17 3.77 -7.40 -2.94
C ARG A 17 2.44 -8.04 -3.32
N LEU A 18 1.62 -7.31 -4.07
CA LEU A 18 0.34 -7.76 -4.61
C LEU A 18 0.50 -8.56 -5.92
N GLY A 19 1.68 -8.57 -6.52
CA GLY A 19 1.90 -9.20 -7.82
C GLY A 19 1.20 -8.47 -8.97
N THR A 20 1.03 -7.15 -8.87
CA THR A 20 0.30 -6.31 -9.84
C THR A 20 1.11 -5.10 -10.30
N SER A 21 0.54 -4.27 -11.17
CA SER A 21 1.15 -3.03 -11.67
C SER A 21 0.98 -1.86 -10.70
N VAL A 22 1.82 -0.83 -10.82
CA VAL A 22 1.70 0.39 -10.01
C VAL A 22 0.41 1.14 -10.34
N ASP A 23 -0.01 1.16 -11.61
CA ASP A 23 -1.28 1.77 -12.03
C ASP A 23 -2.49 1.11 -11.37
N GLU A 24 -2.46 -0.22 -11.20
CA GLU A 24 -3.53 -0.94 -10.51
C GLU A 24 -3.57 -0.59 -9.01
N VAL A 25 -2.41 -0.50 -8.36
CA VAL A 25 -2.34 -0.03 -6.97
C VAL A 25 -2.86 1.41 -6.86
N LEU A 26 -2.48 2.28 -7.78
CA LEU A 26 -2.95 3.67 -7.82
C LEU A 26 -4.48 3.74 -8.01
N ARG A 27 -5.04 2.89 -8.87
CA ARG A 27 -6.50 2.74 -9.04
C ARG A 27 -7.18 2.35 -7.74
N LEU A 28 -6.65 1.34 -7.04
CA LEU A 28 -7.19 0.90 -5.74
C LEU A 28 -7.14 1.99 -4.67
N VAL A 29 -6.12 2.84 -4.70
CA VAL A 29 -6.01 4.01 -3.83
C VAL A 29 -7.07 5.06 -4.19
N TYR A 30 -7.24 5.39 -5.47
CA TYR A 30 -8.26 6.34 -5.91
C TYR A 30 -9.69 5.87 -5.64
N GLU A 31 -9.94 4.57 -5.72
CA GLU A 31 -11.22 3.95 -5.39
C GLU A 31 -11.46 3.84 -3.87
N GLY A 32 -10.47 4.19 -3.05
CA GLY A 32 -10.54 4.10 -1.59
C GLY A 32 -10.47 2.66 -1.04
N THR A 33 -10.13 1.69 -1.89
CA THR A 33 -9.97 0.28 -1.49
C THR A 33 -8.66 0.05 -0.75
N LEU A 34 -7.60 0.77 -1.13
CA LEU A 34 -6.31 0.75 -0.45
C LEU A 34 -6.02 2.13 0.14
N PRO A 35 -6.02 2.30 1.47
CA PRO A 35 -5.70 3.57 2.10
C PRO A 35 -4.27 3.99 1.75
N ALA A 36 -4.09 5.25 1.34
CA ALA A 36 -2.78 5.86 1.14
C ALA A 36 -2.71 7.22 1.83
N VAL A 37 -1.54 7.54 2.36
CA VAL A 37 -1.22 8.83 2.93
C VAL A 37 -0.11 9.50 2.11
N PRO A 38 -0.22 10.81 1.83
CA PRO A 38 0.88 11.55 1.21
C PRO A 38 2.02 11.72 2.21
N GLU A 39 3.23 11.38 1.78
CA GLU A 39 4.46 11.65 2.51
C GLU A 39 4.75 13.15 2.47
N ARG A 40 4.86 13.78 3.64
CA ARG A 40 5.02 15.24 3.76
C ARG A 40 6.29 15.78 3.13
N ALA A 41 7.35 14.97 3.05
CA ALA A 41 8.66 15.43 2.57
C ALA A 41 8.76 15.43 1.03
N THR A 42 8.14 14.46 0.35
CA THR A 42 8.29 14.28 -1.10
C THR A 42 6.98 14.37 -1.89
N GLY A 43 5.83 14.38 -1.21
CA GLY A 43 4.52 14.33 -1.85
C GLY A 43 4.16 12.96 -2.44
N ARG A 44 4.99 11.93 -2.21
CA ARG A 44 4.72 10.56 -2.67
C ARG A 44 3.60 9.91 -1.87
N LEU A 45 2.81 9.06 -2.51
CA LEU A 45 1.82 8.25 -1.82
C LEU A 45 2.47 7.04 -1.17
N LEU A 46 2.19 6.86 0.12
CA LEU A 46 2.58 5.72 0.91
C LEU A 46 1.33 4.95 1.36
N VAL A 47 1.39 3.63 1.31
CA VAL A 47 0.32 2.74 1.76
C VAL A 47 0.81 1.92 2.94
N ASP A 48 -0.10 1.51 3.81
CA ASP A 48 0.26 0.65 4.93
C ASP A 48 0.58 -0.77 4.44
N SER A 49 1.70 -1.35 4.88
CA SER A 49 2.03 -2.73 4.53
C SER A 49 0.98 -3.74 5.03
N ALA A 50 0.36 -3.51 6.18
CA ALA A 50 -0.68 -4.37 6.73
C ALA A 50 -1.93 -4.37 5.85
N ASP A 51 -2.34 -3.22 5.31
CA ASP A 51 -3.45 -3.14 4.36
C ASP A 51 -3.14 -3.85 3.05
N VAL A 52 -1.90 -3.73 2.57
CA VAL A 52 -1.43 -4.45 1.38
C VAL A 52 -1.48 -5.97 1.60
N GLU A 53 -1.02 -6.47 2.75
CA GLU A 53 -1.09 -7.91 3.07
C GLU A 53 -2.55 -8.39 3.19
N ARG A 54 -3.42 -7.64 3.87
CA ARG A 54 -4.86 -7.95 3.96
C ARG A 54 -5.52 -8.04 2.58
N LEU A 55 -5.13 -7.16 1.66
CA LEU A 55 -5.66 -7.15 0.30
C LEU A 55 -5.16 -8.35 -0.52
N ARG A 56 -3.90 -8.75 -0.32
CA ARG A 56 -3.33 -9.95 -0.96
C ARG A 56 -4.09 -11.20 -0.53
N ASP A 57 -4.31 -11.37 0.77
CA ASP A 57 -4.95 -12.57 1.32
C ASP A 57 -6.42 -12.71 0.90
N ARG A 58 -7.10 -11.61 0.58
CA ARG A 58 -8.46 -11.63 0.00
C ARG A 58 -8.51 -12.07 -1.46
N SER A 59 -7.40 -11.96 -2.17
CA SER A 59 -7.32 -12.14 -3.62
C SER A 59 -6.75 -13.51 -4.02
N SER A 60 -6.35 -14.32 -3.03
CA SER A 60 -5.84 -15.69 -3.17
C SER A 60 -6.89 -16.72 -2.78
#